data_AF-R2T299-F1
#
_entry.id   AF-R2T299-F1
#
_cell.length_a   1.000
_cell.length_b   1.000
_cell.length_c   1.000
_cell.angle_alpha   90.00
_cell.angle_beta   90.00
_cell.angle_gamma   90.00
#
_symmetry.space_group_name_H-M   'P 1'
#
loop_
_entity.id
_entity.type
_entity.pdbx_description
1 polymer ?
#
loop_
_entity_poly.entity_id
_entity_poly.type
_entity_poly.pdbx_seq_one_letter_code
_entity_poly.pdbx_strand_id
1 'polypeptide(L)'
;MKKSLIAILAISTVLAIGACTKNTKSESKESGATSMTSKKEQSTEQSSGNIEQKKSLFTAVLLEDAKKNEIVDQSIRLVLTKVEAIEDPENILNMMKNDGVILNVSAEQLANGLKEEDLKSGDKIQFTLVDLPAMTMSIPPQVAGNSVLKVEKI
;
A
#
# COMPACT_ATOMS: atom_id res chain seq x y z
N MET A 1 -2.44 49.29 18.12
CA MET A 1 -3.90 49.52 18.09
C MET A 1 -4.41 48.75 16.87
N LYS A 2 -5.36 47.83 16.89
CA LYS A 2 -6.55 47.60 17.72
C LYS A 2 -6.81 46.08 17.77
N LYS A 3 -7.28 45.62 18.92
CA LYS A 3 -7.75 44.26 19.19
C LYS A 3 -9.18 44.10 18.65
N SER A 4 -9.57 42.89 18.27
CA SER A 4 -10.95 42.36 18.32
C SER A 4 -10.95 40.93 17.78
N LEU A 5 -11.76 39.98 18.21
CA LEU A 5 -12.50 39.68 19.45
C LEU A 5 -13.11 38.27 19.20
N ILE A 6 -13.28 37.52 20.26
CA ILE A 6 -13.75 36.13 20.35
C ILE A 6 -15.28 36.01 20.10
N ALA A 7 -15.75 34.89 19.52
CA ALA A 7 -17.03 34.21 19.82
C ALA A 7 -16.97 32.81 19.13
N ILE A 8 -16.94 31.63 19.77
CA ILE A 8 -17.81 30.91 20.74
C ILE A 8 -19.18 30.49 20.18
N LEU A 9 -19.50 29.20 20.43
CA LEU A 9 -20.78 28.45 20.39
C LEU A 9 -21.17 27.82 19.03
N ALA A 10 -21.71 26.59 18.92
CA ALA A 10 -22.36 25.71 19.90
C ALA A 10 -22.32 24.21 19.49
N ILE A 11 -22.46 23.36 20.51
CA ILE A 11 -22.62 21.90 20.52
C ILE A 11 -24.03 21.50 20.04
N SER A 12 -24.16 20.38 19.33
CA SER A 12 -25.39 19.57 19.33
C SER A 12 -25.12 18.09 19.02
N THR A 13 -25.28 17.30 20.07
CA THR A 13 -25.40 15.84 20.16
C THR A 13 -26.61 15.31 19.37
N VAL A 14 -26.59 14.04 18.92
CA VAL A 14 -27.64 13.01 19.20
C VAL A 14 -27.26 11.66 18.57
N LEU A 15 -27.48 10.63 19.39
CA LEU A 15 -27.27 9.19 19.20
C LEU A 15 -28.24 8.54 18.20
N ALA A 16 -27.85 7.39 17.63
CA ALA A 16 -28.74 6.24 17.51
C ALA A 16 -27.96 4.92 17.40
N ILE A 17 -28.16 4.07 18.41
CA ILE A 17 -27.66 2.70 18.50
C ILE A 17 -28.74 1.81 17.84
N GLY A 18 -28.41 1.15 16.74
CA GLY A 18 -29.28 0.16 16.10
C GLY A 18 -28.88 -1.25 16.51
N ALA A 19 -29.54 -1.79 17.54
CA ALA A 19 -29.52 -3.20 17.90
C ALA A 19 -30.48 -3.99 17.00
N CYS A 20 -30.01 -5.05 16.35
CA CYS A 20 -30.88 -6.06 15.75
C CYS A 20 -30.73 -7.38 16.51
N THR A 21 -31.81 -7.71 17.21
CA THR A 21 -32.03 -8.93 17.99
C THR A 21 -32.27 -10.13 17.08
N LYS A 22 -31.71 -11.25 17.55
CA LYS A 22 -31.82 -12.64 17.09
C LYS A 22 -33.25 -13.17 17.25
N ASN A 23 -33.82 -13.83 16.23
CA ASN A 23 -35.06 -14.59 16.37
C ASN A 23 -34.90 -16.02 15.83
N THR A 24 -35.34 -17.00 16.62
CA THR A 24 -35.21 -18.45 16.40
C THR A 24 -36.58 -19.11 16.18
N LYS A 25 -36.67 -19.94 15.10
CA LYS A 25 -37.54 -21.13 14.84
C LYS A 25 -39.08 -20.93 14.86
N SER A 26 -39.94 -21.68 14.14
CA SER A 26 -39.94 -22.86 13.24
C SER A 26 -41.34 -22.84 12.56
N GLU A 27 -41.55 -23.10 11.27
CA GLU A 27 -41.99 -24.36 10.59
C GLU A 27 -42.92 -23.90 9.43
N SER A 28 -43.02 -24.46 8.22
CA SER A 28 -43.02 -25.87 7.78
C SER A 28 -42.91 -26.01 6.24
N LYS A 29 -42.22 -27.10 5.79
CA LYS A 29 -42.32 -27.94 4.55
C LYS A 29 -42.40 -27.22 3.17
N GLU A 30 -41.55 -27.53 2.17
CA GLU A 30 -41.51 -28.78 1.40
C GLU A 30 -40.34 -28.81 0.38
N SER A 31 -39.77 -30.01 0.19
CA SER A 31 -39.07 -30.62 -0.96
C SER A 31 -38.09 -29.82 -1.85
N GLY A 32 -36.85 -30.32 -1.94
CA GLY A 32 -35.91 -29.95 -3.01
C GLY A 32 -34.46 -30.27 -2.65
N ALA A 33 -34.04 -31.52 -2.85
CA ALA A 33 -32.67 -31.97 -2.62
C ALA A 33 -31.71 -31.39 -3.66
N THR A 34 -30.82 -30.48 -3.25
CA THR A 34 -29.51 -30.27 -3.91
C THR A 34 -28.49 -29.80 -2.86
N SER A 35 -27.55 -30.67 -2.52
CA SER A 35 -26.36 -30.35 -1.72
C SER A 35 -25.51 -29.30 -2.44
N MET A 36 -25.33 -28.14 -1.82
CA MET A 36 -24.24 -27.21 -2.10
C MET A 36 -23.66 -26.79 -0.74
N THR A 37 -22.59 -27.47 -0.32
CA THR A 37 -21.83 -27.16 0.89
C THR A 37 -21.06 -25.87 0.68
N SER A 38 -21.65 -24.74 1.07
CA SER A 38 -20.96 -23.47 1.23
C SER A 38 -20.44 -23.37 2.66
N LYS A 39 -19.20 -23.80 2.89
CA LYS A 39 -18.50 -23.52 4.15
C LYS A 39 -17.70 -22.22 4.00
N LYS A 40 -18.33 -21.11 4.38
CA LYS A 40 -17.64 -19.88 4.78
C LYS A 40 -17.23 -20.03 6.23
N GLU A 41 -15.95 -20.26 6.49
CA GLU A 41 -15.34 -19.98 7.79
C GLU A 41 -14.08 -19.16 7.54
N GLN A 42 -14.22 -17.87 7.85
CA GLN A 42 -13.17 -16.97 8.26
C GLN A 42 -12.60 -17.53 9.57
N SER A 43 -11.30 -17.86 9.58
CA SER A 43 -10.54 -17.95 10.82
C SER A 43 -9.22 -17.24 10.64
N THR A 44 -9.11 -16.16 11.39
CA THR A 44 -7.96 -15.32 11.61
C THR A 44 -6.89 -16.14 12.33
N GLU A 45 -5.91 -16.66 11.62
CA GLU A 45 -4.64 -17.04 12.24
C GLU A 45 -3.74 -15.82 12.27
N GLN A 46 -3.88 -15.06 13.36
CA GLN A 46 -2.86 -14.15 13.84
C GLN A 46 -1.70 -15.01 14.35
N SER A 47 -0.90 -15.55 13.42
CA SER A 47 0.38 -16.14 13.75
C SER A 47 1.36 -14.99 13.98
N SER A 48 1.54 -14.62 15.26
CA SER A 48 2.75 -13.95 15.73
C SER A 48 3.91 -14.94 15.70
N GLY A 49 4.28 -15.37 14.50
CA GLY A 49 5.60 -15.88 14.20
C GLY A 49 6.42 -14.70 13.72
N ASN A 50 7.53 -14.41 14.38
CA ASN A 50 8.57 -13.55 13.83
C ASN A 50 9.23 -14.34 12.69
N ILE A 51 8.49 -14.51 11.58
CA ILE A 51 9.05 -14.92 10.31
C ILE A 51 9.83 -13.70 9.88
N GLU A 52 11.16 -13.81 9.82
CA GLU A 52 11.96 -12.82 9.11
C GLU A 52 11.36 -12.71 7.71
N GLN A 53 10.55 -11.67 7.49
CA GLN A 53 9.98 -11.42 6.17
C GLN A 53 11.16 -11.15 5.27
N LYS A 54 11.40 -12.06 4.33
CA LYS A 54 12.40 -11.89 3.30
C LYS A 54 12.13 -10.58 2.57
N LYS A 55 13.21 -9.88 2.24
CA LYS A 55 13.14 -8.58 1.59
C LYS A 55 13.85 -8.69 0.27
N SER A 56 13.37 -7.92 -0.69
CA SER A 56 13.97 -7.84 -2.01
C SER A 56 14.63 -6.48 -2.16
N LEU A 57 15.89 -6.45 -2.60
CA LEU A 57 16.70 -5.26 -2.73
C LEU A 57 17.08 -5.06 -4.20
N PHE A 58 16.79 -3.87 -4.72
CA PHE A 58 17.01 -3.54 -6.11
C PHE A 58 17.73 -2.21 -6.25
N THR A 59 18.40 -2.02 -7.39
CA THR A 59 18.81 -0.71 -7.88
C THR A 59 18.08 -0.36 -9.16
N ALA A 60 17.90 0.94 -9.40
CA ALA A 60 17.31 1.44 -10.64
C ALA A 60 17.76 2.87 -10.91
N VAL A 61 17.39 3.38 -12.08
CA VAL A 61 17.59 4.77 -12.47
C VAL A 61 16.24 5.46 -12.58
N LEU A 62 16.14 6.67 -12.03
CA LEU A 62 14.97 7.53 -12.22
C LEU A 62 14.85 7.93 -13.69
N LEU A 63 13.73 7.57 -14.31
CA LEU A 63 13.44 7.94 -15.70
C LEU A 63 13.07 9.43 -15.81
N GLU A 64 12.35 9.93 -14.82
CA GLU A 64 11.96 11.34 -14.70
C GLU A 64 12.17 11.81 -13.25
N ASP A 65 12.13 13.12 -13.04
CA ASP A 65 12.11 13.71 -11.70
C ASP A 65 10.97 13.12 -10.87
N ALA A 66 11.21 12.95 -9.56
CA ALA A 66 10.16 12.58 -8.64
C ALA A 66 9.04 13.64 -8.65
N LYS A 67 7.79 13.17 -8.56
CA LYS A 67 6.61 14.03 -8.58
C LYS A 67 5.67 13.64 -7.46
N LYS A 68 5.02 14.59 -6.81
CA LYS A 68 3.83 14.27 -5.99
C LYS A 68 2.76 13.62 -6.85
N ASN A 69 2.15 12.58 -6.30
CA ASN A 69 0.98 11.97 -6.89
C ASN A 69 -0.24 12.86 -6.62
N GLU A 70 -0.89 13.32 -7.68
CA GLU A 70 -2.07 14.20 -7.58
C GLU A 70 -3.35 13.44 -7.20
N ILE A 71 -3.35 12.11 -7.36
CA ILE A 71 -4.54 11.25 -7.17
C ILE A 71 -4.53 10.60 -5.79
N VAL A 72 -3.34 10.26 -5.28
CA VAL A 72 -3.15 9.62 -3.97
C VAL A 72 -2.42 10.60 -3.07
N ASP A 73 -3.19 11.25 -2.19
CA ASP A 73 -2.69 12.22 -1.21
C ASP A 73 -1.42 11.71 -0.52
N GLN A 74 -0.40 12.58 -0.46
CA GLN A 74 0.86 12.38 0.28
C GLN A 74 1.80 11.30 -0.27
N SER A 75 1.56 10.78 -1.48
CA SER A 75 2.53 9.90 -2.14
C SER A 75 3.41 10.64 -3.15
N ILE A 76 4.65 10.18 -3.26
CA ILE A 76 5.68 10.59 -4.20
C ILE A 76 5.81 9.47 -5.22
N ARG A 77 5.60 9.81 -6.49
CA ARG A 77 5.69 8.89 -7.62
C ARG A 77 7.11 8.89 -8.18
N LEU A 78 7.72 7.71 -8.20
CA LEU A 78 9.04 7.46 -8.75
C LEU A 78 8.90 6.53 -9.96
N VAL A 79 9.30 6.99 -11.15
CA VAL A 79 9.31 6.13 -12.35
C VAL A 79 10.71 5.63 -12.58
N LEU A 80 10.88 4.31 -12.53
CA LEU A 80 12.17 3.67 -12.52
C LEU A 80 12.39 2.85 -13.78
N THR A 81 13.62 2.89 -14.29
CA THR A 81 14.10 2.07 -15.40
C THR A 81 15.42 1.41 -15.03
N LYS A 82 15.89 0.47 -15.86
CA LYS A 82 17.14 -0.29 -15.63
C LYS A 82 17.17 -0.92 -14.24
N VAL A 83 16.09 -1.62 -13.89
CA VAL A 83 15.95 -2.28 -12.59
C VAL A 83 16.88 -3.50 -12.56
N GLU A 84 17.70 -3.59 -11.51
CA GLU A 84 18.66 -4.68 -11.28
C GLU A 84 18.47 -5.21 -9.85
N ALA A 85 18.52 -6.53 -9.68
CA ALA A 85 18.45 -7.17 -8.36
C ALA A 85 19.82 -7.20 -7.67
N ILE A 86 19.85 -6.79 -6.41
CA ILE A 86 20.93 -7.12 -5.46
C ILE A 86 20.54 -8.39 -4.69
N GLU A 87 19.30 -8.44 -4.22
CA GLU A 87 18.71 -9.58 -3.51
C GLU A 87 17.26 -9.75 -3.98
N ASP A 88 16.91 -10.93 -4.50
CA ASP A 88 15.58 -11.19 -5.07
C ASP A 88 15.17 -12.66 -4.83
N PRO A 89 14.84 -13.03 -3.58
CA PRO A 89 14.52 -14.41 -3.21
C PRO A 89 13.33 -14.97 -4.00
N GLU A 90 12.39 -14.13 -4.37
CA GLU A 90 11.15 -14.50 -5.06
C GLU A 90 11.20 -14.29 -6.58
N ASN A 91 12.36 -13.91 -7.12
CA ASN A 91 12.59 -13.69 -8.55
C ASN A 91 11.62 -12.67 -9.20
N ILE A 92 11.19 -11.66 -8.44
CA ILE A 92 10.23 -10.64 -8.88
C ILE A 92 10.83 -9.62 -9.85
N LEU A 93 12.16 -9.57 -10.01
CA LEU A 93 12.84 -8.75 -11.02
C LEU A 93 12.25 -8.96 -12.42
N ASN A 94 11.81 -10.19 -12.73
CA ASN A 94 11.24 -10.53 -14.02
C ASN A 94 9.99 -9.71 -14.38
N MET A 95 9.28 -9.18 -13.39
CA MET A 95 8.11 -8.33 -13.57
C MET A 95 8.47 -6.87 -13.88
N MET A 96 9.71 -6.44 -13.59
CA MET A 96 10.12 -5.03 -13.65
C MET A 96 11.25 -4.78 -14.66
N LYS A 97 12.05 -5.79 -15.00
CA LYS A 97 13.31 -5.62 -15.75
C LYS A 97 13.16 -5.04 -17.16
N ASN A 98 12.03 -5.29 -17.83
CA ASN A 98 11.83 -4.88 -19.23
C ASN A 98 11.22 -3.48 -19.33
N ASP A 99 10.15 -3.24 -18.59
CA ASP A 99 9.36 -2.00 -18.71
C ASP A 99 9.67 -0.98 -17.61
N GLY A 100 10.44 -1.38 -16.60
CA GLY A 100 10.63 -0.61 -15.39
C GLY A 100 9.54 -0.86 -14.35
N VAL A 101 9.46 0.03 -13.37
CA VAL A 101 8.47 -0.03 -12.29
C VAL A 101 8.15 1.37 -11.79
N ILE A 102 6.92 1.59 -11.32
CA ILE A 102 6.55 2.83 -10.64
C ILE A 102 6.43 2.53 -9.15
N LEU A 103 7.15 3.29 -8.32
CA LEU A 103 6.97 3.25 -6.87
C LEU A 103 6.11 4.44 -6.43
N ASN A 104 5.11 4.18 -5.61
CA ASN A 104 4.34 5.22 -4.93
C ASN A 104 4.76 5.21 -3.45
N VAL A 105 5.57 6.16 -3.02
CA VAL A 105 6.18 6.15 -1.67
C VAL A 105 5.76 7.36 -0.84
N SER A 106 5.77 7.24 0.49
CA SER A 106 5.66 8.39 1.38
C SER A 106 7.04 9.00 1.65
N ALA A 107 7.07 10.23 2.16
CA ALA A 107 8.31 10.89 2.55
C ALA A 107 9.10 10.10 3.63
N GLU A 108 8.41 9.36 4.49
CA GLU A 108 9.02 8.55 5.55
C GLU A 108 9.83 7.36 5.02
N GLN A 109 9.55 6.93 3.79
CA GLN A 109 10.25 5.84 3.13
C GLN A 109 11.53 6.31 2.41
N LEU A 110 11.70 7.63 2.26
CA LEU A 110 12.92 8.22 1.72
C LEU A 110 13.97 8.31 2.84
N ALA A 111 15.09 7.64 2.67
CA ALA A 111 16.14 7.57 3.68
C ALA A 111 17.00 8.83 3.72
N ASN A 112 17.78 8.98 4.80
CA ASN A 112 18.85 9.99 4.91
C ASN A 112 18.36 11.44 4.75
N GLY A 113 17.10 11.71 5.09
CA GLY A 113 16.49 13.05 4.95
C GLY A 113 16.23 13.46 3.50
N LEU A 114 16.30 12.52 2.56
CA LEU A 114 16.02 12.72 1.15
C LEU A 114 14.58 13.20 0.96
N LYS A 115 14.39 14.18 0.09
CA LYS A 115 13.08 14.72 -0.28
C LYS A 115 12.80 14.45 -1.76
N GLU A 116 11.54 14.62 -2.15
CA GLU A 116 11.12 14.61 -3.56
C GLU A 116 12.01 15.51 -4.43
N GLU A 117 12.29 16.73 -3.96
CA GLU A 117 13.05 17.72 -4.72
C GLU A 117 14.51 17.32 -4.99
N ASP A 118 15.05 16.35 -4.26
CA ASP A 118 16.43 15.85 -4.40
C ASP A 118 16.56 14.70 -5.42
N LEU A 119 15.42 14.17 -5.88
CA LEU A 119 15.32 13.01 -6.77
C LEU A 119 15.04 13.47 -8.21
N LYS A 120 16.09 13.46 -9.03
CA LYS A 120 16.09 13.95 -10.42
C LYS A 120 16.25 12.82 -11.42
N SER A 121 15.76 13.06 -12.63
CA SER A 121 15.98 12.16 -13.76
C SER A 121 17.47 11.81 -13.91
N GLY A 122 17.76 10.53 -14.13
CA GLY A 122 19.11 10.00 -14.25
C GLY A 122 19.76 9.60 -12.91
N ASP A 123 19.19 9.99 -11.76
CA ASP A 123 19.70 9.55 -10.47
C ASP A 123 19.58 8.03 -10.31
N LYS A 124 20.63 7.42 -9.76
CA LYS A 124 20.59 6.02 -9.34
C LYS A 124 20.04 5.94 -7.92
N ILE A 125 19.13 4.99 -7.72
CA ILE A 125 18.54 4.72 -6.42
C ILE A 125 18.65 3.24 -6.07
N GLN A 126 18.61 2.96 -4.78
CA GLN A 126 18.38 1.64 -4.20
C GLN A 126 17.00 1.65 -3.55
N PHE A 127 16.24 0.58 -3.71
CA PHE A 127 14.96 0.42 -3.03
C PHE A 127 14.77 -0.99 -2.50
N THR A 128 14.11 -1.07 -1.35
CA THR A 128 13.81 -2.33 -0.66
C THR A 128 12.31 -2.57 -0.67
N LEU A 129 11.90 -3.77 -1.08
CA LEU A 129 10.51 -4.21 -1.05
C LEU A 129 10.33 -5.33 -0.01
N VAL A 130 9.08 -5.49 0.44
CA VAL A 130 8.65 -6.74 1.08
C VAL A 130 8.77 -7.90 0.09
N ASP A 131 8.78 -9.13 0.62
CA ASP A 131 8.95 -10.40 -0.11
C ASP A 131 8.21 -10.46 -1.47
N LEU A 132 6.87 -10.44 -1.42
CA LEU A 132 5.99 -10.37 -2.58
C LEU A 132 5.18 -9.07 -2.52
N PRO A 133 5.63 -7.99 -3.18
CA PRO A 133 4.96 -6.71 -3.14
C PRO A 133 3.62 -6.75 -3.90
N ALA A 134 2.63 -6.01 -3.39
CA ALA A 134 1.40 -5.80 -4.15
C ALA A 134 1.69 -4.88 -5.35
N MET A 135 1.41 -5.38 -6.55
CA MET A 135 1.67 -4.67 -7.81
C MET A 135 0.45 -4.66 -8.73
N THR A 136 0.33 -3.63 -9.57
CA THR A 136 -0.69 -3.57 -10.62
C THR A 136 -0.28 -4.42 -11.84
N MET A 137 -1.27 -4.85 -12.63
CA MET A 137 -1.06 -5.55 -13.91
C MET A 137 -0.84 -4.59 -15.09
N SER A 138 -0.29 -3.40 -14.84
CA SER A 138 -0.02 -2.37 -15.87
C SER A 138 1.40 -2.47 -16.43
N ILE A 139 1.69 -1.68 -17.47
CA ILE A 139 3.02 -1.56 -18.06
C ILE A 139 3.46 -0.08 -18.01
N PRO A 140 4.48 0.30 -17.23
CA PRO A 140 5.12 -0.51 -16.19
C PRO A 140 4.15 -0.83 -15.03
N PRO A 141 4.41 -1.90 -14.26
CA PRO A 141 3.65 -2.17 -13.05
C PRO A 141 3.91 -1.10 -11.99
N GLN A 142 2.92 -0.87 -11.12
CA GLN A 142 3.03 0.04 -9.99
C GLN A 142 3.06 -0.74 -8.69
N VAL A 143 4.01 -0.44 -7.81
CA VAL A 143 4.13 -1.03 -6.48
C VAL A 143 3.33 -0.19 -5.48
N ALA A 144 2.52 -0.85 -4.67
CA ALA A 144 1.78 -0.21 -3.59
C ALA A 144 2.75 0.31 -2.51
N GLY A 145 2.50 1.50 -1.97
CA GLY A 145 3.45 2.16 -1.07
C GLY A 145 3.76 1.37 0.19
N ASN A 146 2.80 0.67 0.77
CA ASN A 146 3.02 -0.21 1.92
C ASN A 146 3.94 -1.41 1.63
N SER A 147 4.20 -1.72 0.36
CA SER A 147 5.15 -2.76 -0.06
C SER A 147 6.58 -2.25 -0.20
N VAL A 148 6.77 -0.93 -0.24
CA VAL A 148 8.09 -0.29 -0.25
C VAL A 148 8.56 -0.09 1.18
N LEU A 149 9.74 -0.58 1.52
CA LEU A 149 10.29 -0.44 2.87
C LEU A 149 11.23 0.76 2.98
N LYS A 150 12.01 1.03 1.92
CA LYS A 150 13.02 2.07 1.91
C LYS A 150 13.40 2.46 0.49
N VAL A 151 13.71 3.73 0.27
CA VAL A 151 14.33 4.27 -0.95
C VAL A 151 15.53 5.14 -0.56
N GLU A 152 16.64 4.94 -1.25
CA GLU A 152 17.90 5.67 -1.03
C GLU A 152 18.49 6.10 -2.36
N LYS A 153 19.11 7.27 -2.41
CA LYS A 153 19.94 7.70 -3.54
C LYS A 153 21.35 7.13 -3.37
N ILE A 154 21.95 6.63 -4.45
CA ILE A 154 23.28 5.98 -4.47
C ILE A 154 24.20 6.52 -5.56
#